data_AF-A0A8H5I246-F1
#
_entry.id   AF-A0A8H5I246-F1
#
_cell.length_a   1.000
_cell.length_b   1.000
_cell.length_c   1.000
_cell.angle_alpha   90.00
_cell.angle_beta   90.00
_cell.angle_gamma   90.00
#
_symmetry.space_group_name_H-M   'P 1'
#
loop_
_entity.id
_entity.type
_entity.pdbx_description
1 polymer ?
#
loop_
_entity_poly.entity_id
_entity_poly.type
_entity_poly.pdbx_seq_one_letter_code
_entity_poly.pdbx_strand_id
1 'polypeptide(L)'
;MAREEYLFVGKDKESALIRSNPTRLLPPTHSRVLYNTQTPSHKIINPSTMSSPLRRSFMKNWFAVEAIPIWVIVGTVVSGGTWFMIRSAMGPTIQWTRSNPTPWNEIKPHQSTKLVQVNHKFDERWSREKL
;
A
#
# COMPACT_ATOMS: atom_id res chain seq x y z
N MET A 1 -39.22 -29.90 48.89
CA MET A 1 -38.34 -28.91 49.56
C MET A 1 -38.26 -27.71 48.61
N ALA A 2 -39.32 -26.88 48.46
CA ALA A 2 -39.67 -25.68 49.27
C ALA A 2 -38.47 -24.73 49.41
N ARG A 3 -38.44 -23.44 49.03
CA ARG A 3 -39.41 -22.30 48.91
C ARG A 3 -38.77 -21.23 47.98
N GLU A 4 -39.51 -20.58 47.07
CA GLU A 4 -40.05 -19.18 47.13
C GLU A 4 -39.00 -18.05 47.24
N GLU A 5 -38.85 -17.20 46.22
CA GLU A 5 -39.44 -15.83 46.05
C GLU A 5 -39.05 -14.86 47.20
N TYR A 6 -38.49 -13.68 46.91
CA TYR A 6 -39.09 -12.34 46.92
C TYR A 6 -37.91 -11.31 46.96
N LEU A 7 -37.96 -10.02 46.67
CA LEU A 7 -38.79 -9.09 45.89
C LEU A 7 -38.15 -7.69 46.15
N PHE A 8 -38.09 -6.88 45.10
CA PHE A 8 -37.97 -5.42 45.02
C PHE A 8 -37.82 -4.52 46.28
N VAL A 9 -36.92 -3.54 46.12
CA VAL A 9 -37.05 -2.09 46.46
C VAL A 9 -37.23 -1.69 47.93
N GLY A 10 -36.20 -1.00 48.44
CA GLY A 10 -36.28 -0.11 49.59
C GLY A 10 -35.70 1.27 49.26
N LYS A 11 -36.56 2.16 48.77
CA LYS A 11 -36.45 3.62 49.00
C LYS A 11 -36.92 3.78 50.46
N ASP A 12 -36.18 4.45 51.34
CA ASP A 12 -36.58 5.73 51.94
C ASP A 12 -35.67 5.93 53.17
N LYS A 13 -34.99 7.08 53.26
CA LYS A 13 -35.23 8.14 54.24
C LYS A 13 -35.04 7.72 55.69
N GLU A 14 -34.01 8.31 56.30
CA GLU A 14 -33.73 8.58 57.73
C GLU A 14 -32.19 8.49 57.89
N SER A 15 -31.43 9.23 58.68
CA SER A 15 -31.66 10.33 59.60
C SER A 15 -30.27 10.74 60.10
N ALA A 16 -29.71 11.84 59.63
CA ALA A 16 -28.66 12.59 60.35
C ALA A 16 -28.49 14.00 59.76
N LEU A 17 -29.57 14.77 59.82
CA LEU A 17 -29.47 16.22 59.91
C LEU A 17 -28.81 16.60 61.24
N ILE A 18 -28.26 17.82 61.27
CA ILE A 18 -27.92 18.67 62.43
C ILE A 18 -26.46 18.60 62.95
N ARG A 19 -25.61 19.43 62.33
CA ARG A 19 -24.97 20.52 63.09
C ARG A 19 -24.96 21.80 62.26
N SER A 20 -25.87 22.69 62.62
CA SER A 20 -25.92 24.08 62.16
C SER A 20 -24.76 24.89 62.78
N ASN A 21 -24.24 25.86 62.03
CA ASN A 21 -23.76 27.10 62.62
C ASN A 21 -24.23 28.27 61.73
N PRO A 22 -25.04 29.19 62.27
CA PRO A 22 -25.72 30.21 61.48
C PRO A 22 -24.92 31.51 61.33
N THR A 23 -25.30 32.27 60.31
CA THR A 23 -25.23 33.74 60.25
C THR A 23 -23.91 34.39 59.77
N ARG A 24 -23.90 34.75 58.48
CA ARG A 24 -23.54 36.11 58.06
C ARG A 24 -24.42 36.54 56.88
N LEU A 25 -25.27 37.52 57.11
CA LEU A 25 -26.25 38.06 56.16
C LEU A 25 -25.70 39.33 55.46
N LEU A 26 -25.63 39.28 54.11
CA LEU A 26 -26.07 40.25 53.05
C LEU A 26 -25.62 41.75 53.12
N PRO A 27 -25.78 42.63 52.08
CA PRO A 27 -26.62 42.58 50.85
C PRO A 27 -25.92 43.13 49.53
N PRO A 28 -26.65 43.36 48.40
CA PRO A 28 -26.13 43.35 47.02
C PRO A 28 -25.79 44.74 46.44
N THR A 29 -24.97 44.82 45.38
CA THR A 29 -24.87 46.04 44.54
C THR A 29 -24.32 45.79 43.12
N HIS A 30 -25.19 46.04 42.14
CA HIS A 30 -24.99 46.65 40.82
C HIS A 30 -23.88 46.19 39.84
N SER A 31 -24.32 45.47 38.80
CA SER A 31 -24.17 45.79 37.37
C SER A 31 -22.85 46.37 36.85
N ARG A 32 -22.14 45.60 36.01
CA ARG A 32 -21.60 46.15 34.74
C ARG A 32 -21.39 45.04 33.70
N VAL A 33 -22.34 44.95 32.78
CA VAL A 33 -22.18 44.26 31.50
C VAL A 33 -21.21 45.09 30.67
N LEU A 34 -20.03 44.55 30.39
CA LEU A 34 -19.12 45.10 29.38
C LEU A 34 -19.22 44.19 28.15
N TYR A 35 -20.03 44.59 27.17
CA TYR A 35 -19.92 44.05 25.83
C TYR A 35 -18.62 44.61 25.22
N ASN A 36 -17.69 43.72 24.86
CA ASN A 36 -16.55 44.12 24.05
C ASN A 36 -17.01 44.13 22.58
N THR A 37 -17.31 45.30 22.02
CA THR A 37 -17.49 45.46 20.57
C THR A 37 -16.13 45.50 19.91
N GLN A 38 -15.59 44.33 19.58
CA GLN A 38 -14.44 44.23 18.69
C GLN A 38 -14.93 44.33 17.24
N THR A 39 -14.72 45.49 16.63
CA THR A 39 -14.91 45.75 15.20
C THR A 39 -14.02 44.83 14.35
N PRO A 40 -14.55 44.16 13.30
CA PRO A 40 -13.73 43.28 12.47
C PRO A 40 -12.86 44.11 11.50
N SER A 41 -11.57 44.28 11.81
CA SER A 41 -10.60 44.75 10.82
C SER A 41 -10.20 43.58 9.90
N HIS A 42 -10.59 43.65 8.63
CA HIS A 42 -10.30 42.65 7.60
C HIS A 42 -8.78 42.47 7.43
N LYS A 43 -8.21 41.41 8.02
CA LYS A 43 -6.85 40.96 7.72
C LYS A 43 -6.90 40.20 6.40
N ILE A 44 -6.31 40.78 5.36
CA ILE A 44 -6.03 40.08 4.10
C ILE A 44 -4.93 39.05 4.41
N ILE A 45 -5.32 37.80 4.58
CA ILE A 45 -4.39 36.69 4.79
C ILE A 45 -3.92 36.23 3.41
N ASN A 46 -2.67 36.53 3.05
CA ASN A 46 -2.01 35.93 1.90
C ASN A 46 -1.85 34.41 2.17
N PRO A 47 -2.33 33.51 1.30
CA PRO A 47 -2.19 32.06 1.51
C PRO A 47 -0.76 31.65 1.18
N SER A 48 0.17 31.88 2.10
CA SER A 48 1.46 31.21 2.09
C SER A 48 1.25 29.73 2.41
N THR A 49 1.12 28.95 1.33
CA THR A 49 1.52 27.53 1.23
C THR A 49 1.49 26.72 2.53
N MET A 50 0.31 26.26 2.92
CA MET A 50 0.17 25.15 3.87
C MET A 50 0.69 23.87 3.21
N SER A 51 1.98 23.60 3.33
CA SER A 51 2.52 22.26 3.05
C SER A 51 1.93 21.29 4.08
N SER A 52 0.93 20.51 3.65
CA SER A 52 0.16 19.66 4.55
C SER A 52 1.06 18.60 5.19
N PRO A 53 1.14 18.50 6.54
CA PRO A 53 1.93 17.47 7.22
C PRO A 53 1.44 16.04 6.91
N LEU A 54 0.20 15.92 6.42
CA LEU A 54 -0.38 14.70 5.85
C LEU A 54 0.50 14.10 4.75
N ARG A 55 1.03 14.90 3.80
CA ARG A 55 1.88 14.40 2.72
C ARG A 55 3.16 13.74 3.25
N ARG A 56 3.69 14.22 4.38
CA ARG A 56 4.93 13.72 4.98
C ARG A 56 4.77 12.40 5.74
N SER A 57 3.56 12.09 6.20
CA SER A 57 3.26 10.81 6.88
C SER A 57 3.03 9.68 5.87
N PHE A 58 2.35 9.96 4.76
CA PHE A 58 2.09 8.96 3.71
C PHE A 58 3.35 8.52 2.93
N MET A 59 4.44 9.31 2.96
CA MET A 59 5.71 8.95 2.31
C MET A 59 6.66 8.10 3.18
N LYS A 60 6.37 7.90 4.48
CA LYS A 60 7.26 7.14 5.38
C LYS A 60 7.02 5.64 5.36
N ASN A 61 5.79 5.20 5.07
CA ASN A 61 5.39 3.78 5.07
C ASN A 61 5.02 3.24 3.69
N TRP A 62 5.36 3.94 2.59
CA TRP A 62 4.95 3.53 1.24
C TRP A 62 5.53 2.16 0.85
N PHE A 63 6.74 1.85 1.30
CA PHE A 63 7.34 0.53 1.15
C PHE A 63 7.73 0.00 2.53
N ALA A 64 7.02 -1.02 3.00
CA ALA A 64 7.46 -1.78 4.16
C ALA A 64 8.77 -2.49 3.81
N VAL A 65 9.81 -2.31 4.64
CA VAL A 65 11.13 -2.96 4.45
C VAL A 65 11.00 -4.48 4.35
N GLU A 66 9.99 -5.04 5.03
CA GLU A 66 9.62 -6.47 4.99
C GLU A 66 9.09 -6.95 3.64
N ALA A 67 8.65 -6.05 2.75
CA ALA A 67 8.16 -6.41 1.42
C ALA A 67 9.30 -6.54 0.38
N ILE A 68 10.50 -6.04 0.70
CA ILE A 68 11.65 -6.08 -0.21
C ILE A 68 11.97 -7.51 -0.68
N PRO A 69 11.98 -8.55 0.18
CA PRO A 69 12.27 -9.91 -0.26
C PRO A 69 11.24 -10.44 -1.28
N ILE A 70 9.96 -10.10 -1.08
CA ILE A 70 8.88 -10.54 -1.97
C ILE A 70 9.05 -9.91 -3.36
N TRP A 71 9.33 -8.59 -3.42
CA TRP A 71 9.55 -7.89 -4.69
C TRP A 71 10.77 -8.43 -5.45
N VAL A 72 11.84 -8.78 -4.74
CA VAL A 72 13.04 -9.37 -5.37
C VAL A 72 12.71 -10.72 -6.00
N ILE A 73 11.98 -11.60 -5.30
CA ILE A 73 11.63 -12.93 -5.82
C ILE A 73 10.68 -12.79 -7.01
N VAL A 74 9.61 -12.00 -6.88
CA VAL A 74 8.63 -11.79 -7.96
C VAL A 74 9.31 -11.16 -9.17
N GLY A 75 10.13 -10.14 -8.97
CA GLY A 75 10.92 -9.52 -10.04
C GLY A 75 11.83 -10.52 -10.74
N THR A 76 12.55 -11.34 -9.97
CA THR A 76 13.45 -12.37 -10.52
C THR A 76 12.68 -13.41 -11.34
N VAL A 77 11.52 -13.87 -10.87
CA VAL A 77 10.70 -14.86 -11.59
C VAL A 77 10.14 -14.28 -12.88
N VAL A 78 9.59 -13.06 -12.85
CA VAL A 78 9.01 -12.43 -14.05
C VAL A 78 10.10 -12.10 -15.07
N SER A 79 11.22 -11.52 -14.64
CA SER A 79 12.35 -11.21 -15.51
C SER A 79 13.02 -12.47 -16.05
N GLY A 80 13.25 -13.48 -15.21
CA GLY A 80 13.83 -14.76 -15.59
C GLY A 80 12.93 -15.56 -16.53
N GLY A 81 11.62 -15.59 -16.26
CA GLY A 81 10.63 -16.24 -17.12
C GLY A 81 10.54 -15.55 -18.49
N THR A 82 10.49 -14.22 -18.52
CA THR A 82 10.47 -13.44 -19.77
C THR A 82 11.75 -13.66 -20.57
N TRP A 83 12.92 -13.61 -19.92
CA TRP A 83 14.20 -13.89 -20.54
C TRP A 83 14.24 -15.30 -21.15
N PHE A 84 13.75 -16.30 -20.41
CA PHE A 84 13.70 -17.67 -20.87
C PHE A 84 12.73 -17.87 -22.05
N MET A 85 11.57 -17.21 -22.03
CA MET A 85 10.63 -17.23 -23.15
C MET A 85 11.23 -16.63 -24.41
N ILE A 86 11.87 -15.45 -24.32
CA ILE A 86 12.55 -14.81 -25.47
C ILE A 86 13.65 -15.72 -25.99
N ARG A 87 14.48 -16.28 -25.11
CA ARG A 87 15.58 -17.17 -25.47
C ARG A 87 15.10 -18.46 -26.14
N SER A 88 13.93 -18.96 -25.75
CA SER A 88 13.29 -20.15 -26.33
C SER A 88 12.66 -19.86 -27.69
N ALA A 89 12.01 -18.70 -27.85
CA ALA A 89 11.40 -18.29 -29.12
C ALA A 89 12.43 -18.07 -30.25
N MET A 90 13.67 -17.71 -29.89
CA MET A 90 14.76 -17.44 -30.82
C MET A 90 15.64 -18.67 -31.15
N GLY A 91 15.11 -19.90 -31.00
CA GLY A 91 15.84 -21.11 -31.38
C GLY A 91 16.14 -21.18 -32.89
N PRO A 92 17.29 -21.75 -33.31
CA PRO A 92 17.63 -22.04 -34.70
C PRO A 92 16.81 -23.24 -35.20
N THR A 93 15.51 -23.02 -35.41
CA THR A 93 14.59 -24.04 -35.92
C THR A 93 14.34 -23.81 -37.41
N ILE A 94 14.32 -24.91 -38.17
CA ILE A 94 13.93 -24.90 -39.58
C ILE A 94 12.41 -24.74 -39.59
N GLN A 95 11.94 -23.57 -40.03
CA GLN A 95 10.52 -23.23 -40.08
C GLN A 95 10.18 -22.72 -41.46
N TRP A 96 9.02 -23.12 -41.95
CA TRP A 96 8.50 -22.62 -43.22
C TRP A 96 7.83 -21.28 -42.96
N THR A 97 8.31 -20.24 -43.63
CA THR A 97 7.74 -18.90 -43.52
C THR A 97 7.39 -18.39 -44.91
N ARG A 98 6.51 -17.39 -44.99
CA ARG A 98 6.16 -16.78 -46.28
C ARG A 98 7.37 -16.14 -46.96
N SER A 99 8.33 -15.66 -46.16
CA SER A 99 9.59 -15.07 -46.59
C SER A 99 10.64 -16.12 -46.97
N ASN A 100 10.56 -17.35 -46.45
CA ASN A 100 11.48 -18.45 -46.72
C ASN A 100 10.72 -19.79 -46.94
N PRO A 101 10.28 -20.07 -48.18
CA PRO A 101 9.51 -21.28 -48.49
C PRO A 101 10.37 -22.56 -48.55
N THR A 102 11.70 -22.44 -48.65
CA THR A 102 12.61 -23.59 -48.74
C THR A 102 13.80 -23.43 -47.80
N PRO A 103 13.59 -23.53 -46.48
CA PRO A 103 14.61 -23.21 -45.48
C PRO A 103 15.84 -24.14 -45.50
N TRP A 104 15.74 -25.33 -46.12
CA TRP A 104 16.86 -26.26 -46.25
C TRP A 104 17.96 -25.80 -47.21
N ASN A 105 17.67 -24.90 -48.14
CA ASN A 105 18.66 -24.43 -49.13
C ASN A 105 19.73 -23.51 -48.52
N GLU A 106 19.49 -22.95 -47.34
CA GLU A 106 20.41 -22.03 -46.65
C GLU A 106 21.39 -22.77 -45.71
N ILE A 107 21.19 -24.07 -45.49
CA ILE A 107 21.95 -24.86 -44.51
C ILE A 107 23.11 -25.56 -45.23
N LYS A 108 24.34 -25.29 -44.78
CA LYS A 108 25.53 -25.96 -45.33
C LYS A 108 25.81 -27.28 -44.60
N PRO A 109 26.41 -28.29 -45.26
CA PRO A 109 26.69 -29.60 -44.65
C PRO A 109 27.59 -29.56 -43.41
N HIS A 110 28.44 -28.54 -43.27
CA HIS A 110 29.33 -28.35 -42.13
C HIS A 110 28.71 -27.56 -40.97
N GLN A 111 27.43 -27.21 -41.06
CA GLN A 111 26.74 -26.39 -40.06
C GLN A 111 25.75 -27.20 -39.22
N SER A 112 25.69 -26.86 -37.93
CA SER A 112 24.70 -27.41 -37.02
C SER A 112 23.43 -26.57 -36.93
N THR A 113 22.27 -27.20 -37.14
CA THR A 113 20.95 -26.65 -36.78
C THR A 113 20.58 -26.92 -35.31
N LYS A 114 21.19 -27.92 -34.66
CA LYS A 114 20.74 -28.33 -33.32
C LYS A 114 21.22 -27.37 -32.25
N LEU A 115 20.39 -27.14 -31.23
CA LEU A 115 20.74 -26.26 -30.12
C LEU A 115 21.91 -26.81 -29.28
N VAL A 116 21.98 -28.13 -29.14
CA VAL A 116 22.96 -28.88 -28.35
C VAL A 116 23.41 -30.09 -29.16
N GLN A 117 24.72 -30.36 -29.13
CA GLN A 117 25.31 -31.52 -29.77
C GLN A 117 26.21 -32.24 -28.78
N VAL A 118 25.90 -33.51 -28.54
CA VAL A 118 26.64 -34.31 -27.54
C VAL A 118 27.81 -35.05 -28.19
N ASN A 119 27.59 -35.66 -29.35
CA ASN A 119 28.60 -36.54 -29.98
C ASN A 119 29.17 -36.00 -31.30
N HIS A 120 28.38 -35.26 -32.09
CA HIS A 120 28.83 -34.69 -33.37
C HIS A 120 29.20 -33.23 -33.20
N LYS A 121 30.48 -32.89 -33.30
CA LYS A 121 30.96 -31.50 -33.33
C LYS A 121 31.00 -31.03 -34.77
N PHE A 122 30.35 -29.92 -35.04
CA PHE A 122 30.41 -29.22 -36.32
C PHE A 122 31.21 -27.94 -36.12
N ASP A 123 31.91 -27.50 -37.16
CA ASP A 123 32.78 -26.32 -37.08
C ASP A 123 31.98 -25.02 -36.92
N GLU A 124 30.77 -24.98 -37.48
CA GLU A 124 29.92 -23.80 -37.49
C GLU A 124 28.49 -24.09 -37.02
N ARG A 125 27.84 -23.05 -36.46
CA ARG A 125 26.44 -23.08 -36.07
C ARG A 125 25.60 -22.30 -37.07
N TRP A 126 24.54 -22.92 -37.58
CA TRP A 126 23.59 -22.24 -38.44
C TRP A 126 22.68 -21.32 -37.59
N SER A 127 22.46 -20.10 -38.07
CA SER A 127 21.57 -19.10 -37.46
C SER A 127 20.45 -18.72 -38.42
N ARG A 128 19.24 -18.54 -37.89
CA ARG A 128 18.07 -18.12 -38.66
C ARG A 128 18.02 -16.60 -38.75
N GLU A 129 18.33 -16.06 -39.93
CA GLU A 129 18.30 -14.61 -40.16
C GLU A 129 16.93 -14.10 -40.65
N LYS A 130 16.13 -14.96 -41.30
CA LYS A 130 14.80 -14.63 -41.82
C LYS A 130 13.69 -15.25 -40.97
N LEU A 131 12.72 -14.42 -40.59
CA LEU A 131 11.47 -14.79 -39.93
C LEU A 131 10.28 -14.62 -40.88
#